data_AF-H1S1Z9-F1
#
_entry.id   AF-H1S1Z9-F1
#
_cell.length_a   1.000
_cell.length_b   1.000
_cell.length_c   1.000
_cell.angle_alpha   90.00
_cell.angle_beta   90.00
_cell.angle_gamma   90.00
#
_symmetry.space_group_name_H-M   'P 1'
#
loop_
_entity.id
_entity.type
_entity.pdbx_description
1 polymer ?
#
loop_
_entity_poly.entity_id
_entity_poly.type
_entity_poly.pdbx_seq_one_letter_code
_entity_poly.pdbx_strand_id
1 'polypeptide(L)'
;MANFETDAEILEWIAKHSEDEFRQHVEHHTFGDRRLENASAYLDRIDGQRAEIREERALLATEQAAGAAQNQAETARQALRISKWALGIAIVSAFSAVAGLVGK
;
A
#
# COMPACT_ATOMS: atom_id res chain seq x y z
N MET A 1 -34.29 25.92 -3.80
CA MET A 1 -33.04 25.16 -4.02
C MET A 1 -32.56 24.69 -2.66
N ALA A 2 -32.16 23.42 -2.53
CA ALA A 2 -31.64 22.86 -1.28
C ALA A 2 -30.39 23.63 -0.81
N ASN A 3 -30.34 24.03 0.45
CA ASN A 3 -29.25 24.83 1.03
C ASN A 3 -28.10 23.97 1.59
N PHE A 4 -28.11 22.65 1.34
CA PHE A 4 -27.15 21.72 1.93
C PHE A 4 -27.14 21.83 3.45
N GLU A 5 -28.31 21.84 4.08
CA GLU A 5 -28.43 21.94 5.53
C GLU A 5 -28.08 20.61 6.20
N THR A 6 -28.15 19.51 5.44
CA THR A 6 -27.77 18.18 5.89
C THR A 6 -26.75 17.53 4.98
N ASP A 7 -25.90 16.67 5.56
CA ASP A 7 -24.93 15.85 4.82
C ASP A 7 -25.64 14.95 3.78
N ALA A 8 -26.90 14.56 4.04
CA ALA A 8 -27.72 13.77 3.10
C ALA A 8 -28.04 14.53 1.81
N GLU A 9 -28.36 15.83 1.88
CA GLU A 9 -28.61 16.66 0.70
C GLU A 9 -27.35 16.86 -0.14
N ILE A 10 -26.19 16.95 0.52
CA ILE A 10 -24.88 17.03 -0.13
C ILE A 10 -24.61 15.73 -0.89
N LEU A 11 -24.79 14.59 -0.21
CA LEU A 11 -24.63 13.26 -0.82
C LEU A 11 -25.59 13.03 -2.00
N GLU A 12 -26.84 13.49 -1.89
CA GLU A 12 -27.81 13.36 -2.98
C GLU A 12 -27.43 14.21 -4.19
N TRP A 13 -26.81 15.38 -3.96
CA TRP A 13 -26.28 16.22 -5.03
C TRP A 13 -25.04 15.58 -5.67
N ILE A 14 -24.10 15.09 -4.86
CA ILE A 14 -22.90 14.37 -5.33
C ILE A 14 -23.30 13.13 -6.14
N ALA A 15 -24.35 12.41 -5.72
CA ALA A 15 -24.85 11.25 -6.45
C ALA A 15 -25.43 11.60 -7.83
N LYS A 16 -25.94 12.83 -8.01
CA LYS A 16 -26.52 13.31 -9.28
C LYS A 16 -25.48 13.93 -10.22
N HIS A 17 -24.44 14.57 -9.67
CA HIS A 17 -23.48 15.38 -10.44
C HIS A 17 -22.04 14.86 -10.43
N SER A 18 -21.67 14.00 -9.49
CA SER A 18 -20.30 13.54 -9.14
C SER A 18 -19.59 14.36 -8.05
N GLU A 19 -18.64 13.70 -7.37
CA GLU A 19 -17.79 14.30 -6.34
C GLU A 19 -16.80 15.32 -6.94
N ASP A 20 -16.35 15.10 -8.18
CA ASP A 20 -15.40 15.99 -8.86
C ASP A 20 -16.06 17.32 -9.20
N GLU A 21 -17.27 17.27 -9.77
CA GLU A 21 -18.10 18.45 -10.04
C GLU A 21 -18.40 19.19 -8.72
N PHE A 22 -18.69 18.47 -7.63
CA PHE A 22 -18.92 19.09 -6.32
C PHE A 22 -17.70 19.88 -5.83
N ARG A 23 -16.50 19.31 -5.93
CA ARG A 23 -15.25 19.98 -5.54
C ARG A 23 -14.98 21.21 -6.39
N GLN A 24 -15.16 21.13 -7.70
CA GLN A 24 -15.00 22.28 -8.59
C GLN A 24 -15.98 23.40 -8.25
N HIS A 25 -17.24 23.07 -7.93
CA HIS A 25 -18.23 24.07 -7.56
C HIS A 25 -17.87 24.80 -6.25
N VAL A 26 -17.28 24.09 -5.28
CA VAL A 26 -16.77 24.70 -4.03
C VAL A 26 -15.53 25.57 -4.33
N GLU A 27 -14.57 25.06 -5.09
CA GLU A 27 -13.34 25.78 -5.44
C GLU A 27 -13.63 27.09 -6.20
N HIS A 28 -14.54 27.04 -7.17
CA HIS A 28 -14.95 28.19 -7.96
C HIS A 28 -15.99 29.08 -7.26
N HIS A 29 -16.34 28.79 -6.00
CA HIS A 29 -17.31 29.58 -5.22
C HIS A 29 -18.67 29.74 -5.93
N THR A 30 -19.09 28.70 -6.64
CA THR A 30 -20.26 28.74 -7.53
C THR A 30 -21.57 28.46 -6.78
N PHE A 31 -21.48 27.90 -5.57
CA PHE A 31 -22.62 27.76 -4.67
C PHE A 31 -22.92 29.09 -3.99
N GLY A 32 -24.20 29.38 -3.71
CA GLY A 32 -24.58 30.55 -2.91
C GLY A 32 -24.00 30.47 -1.50
N ASP A 33 -23.74 31.61 -0.86
CA ASP A 33 -22.91 31.76 0.36
C ASP A 33 -23.10 30.64 1.40
N ARG A 34 -24.33 30.45 1.89
CA ARG A 34 -24.64 29.48 2.96
C ARG A 34 -24.45 28.02 2.51
N ARG A 35 -24.69 27.77 1.22
CA ARG A 35 -24.52 26.45 0.60
C ARG A 35 -23.04 26.14 0.37
N LEU A 36 -22.25 27.16 0.05
CA LEU A 36 -20.80 27.06 -0.10
C LEU A 36 -20.13 26.76 1.26
N GLU A 37 -20.53 27.46 2.32
CA GLU A 37 -20.01 27.25 3.67
C GLU A 37 -20.22 25.80 4.14
N ASN A 38 -21.43 25.29 3.98
CA ASN A 38 -21.76 23.90 4.32
C ASN A 38 -21.01 22.89 3.45
N ALA A 39 -20.88 23.16 2.14
CA ALA A 39 -20.15 22.28 1.23
C ALA A 39 -18.64 22.23 1.55
N SER A 40 -18.03 23.37 1.89
CA SER A 40 -16.63 23.45 2.29
C SER A 40 -16.40 22.71 3.62
N ALA A 41 -17.27 22.91 4.61
CA ALA A 41 -17.19 22.23 5.90
C ALA A 41 -17.36 20.69 5.78
N TYR A 42 -18.15 20.24 4.81
CA TYR A 42 -18.30 18.82 4.50
C TYR A 42 -17.03 18.24 3.86
N LEU A 43 -16.43 18.92 2.88
CA LEU A 43 -15.19 18.47 2.25
C LEU A 43 -14.04 18.37 3.26
N ASP A 44 -13.90 19.37 4.14
CA ASP A 44 -12.86 19.39 5.18
C ASP A 44 -12.97 18.17 6.12
N ARG A 45 -14.20 17.83 6.57
CA ARG A 45 -14.46 16.62 7.37
C ARG A 45 -14.06 15.33 6.65
N ILE A 46 -14.44 15.19 5.37
CA ILE A 46 -14.18 13.97 4.59
C ILE A 46 -12.69 13.83 4.28
N ASP A 47 -12.00 14.91 3.93
CA ASP A 47 -10.57 14.88 3.65
C ASP A 47 -9.76 14.58 4.93
N GLY A 48 -10.19 15.09 6.10
CA GLY A 48 -9.64 14.70 7.39
C GLY A 48 -9.77 13.19 7.68
N GLN A 49 -10.97 12.62 7.48
CA GLN A 49 -11.20 11.18 7.64
C GLN A 49 -10.38 10.33 6.66
N ARG A 50 -10.26 10.78 5.40
CA ARG A 50 -9.45 10.09 4.38
C ARG A 50 -7.95 10.14 4.71
N ALA A 51 -7.46 11.23 5.31
CA ALA A 51 -6.08 11.35 5.75
C ALA A 51 -5.76 10.37 6.89
N GLU A 52 -6.63 10.29 7.89
CA GLU A 52 -6.49 9.36 9.03
C GLU A 52 -6.45 7.89 8.56
N ILE A 53 -7.36 7.50 7.65
CA ILE A 53 -7.37 6.16 7.05
C ILE A 53 -6.09 5.88 6.23
N ARG A 54 -5.54 6.90 5.55
CA ARG A 54 -4.30 6.75 4.76
C ARG A 54 -3.09 6.54 5.66
N GLU A 55 -3.00 7.26 6.78
CA GLU A 55 -1.93 7.07 7.75
C GLU A 55 -1.99 5.67 8.39
N GLU A 56 -3.18 5.19 8.74
CA GLU A 56 -3.36 3.86 9.33
C GLU A 56 -2.94 2.74 8.35
N ARG A 57 -3.29 2.88 7.07
CA ARG A 57 -2.83 1.93 6.03
C ARG A 57 -1.34 2.03 5.74
N ALA A 58 -0.75 3.22 5.82
CA ALA A 58 0.68 3.39 5.64
C ALA A 58 1.47 2.71 6.77
N LEU A 59 0.99 2.80 8.01
CA LEU A 59 1.54 2.09 9.16
C LEU A 59 1.49 0.57 8.96
N LEU A 60 0.32 0.03 8.59
CA LEU A 60 0.15 -1.41 8.34
C LEU A 60 1.02 -1.93 7.18
N ALA A 61 1.17 -1.15 6.10
CA ALA A 61 2.04 -1.50 4.99
C ALA A 61 3.53 -1.49 5.38
N THR A 62 3.92 -0.58 6.28
CA THR A 62 5.30 -0.50 6.79
C THR A 62 5.62 -1.70 7.69
N GLU A 63 4.68 -2.15 8.52
CA GLU A 63 4.84 -3.35 9.34
C GLU A 63 4.95 -4.63 8.48
N GLN A 64 4.16 -4.75 7.41
CA GLN A 64 4.25 -5.89 6.48
C GLN A 64 5.57 -5.90 5.69
N ALA A 65 6.06 -4.73 5.26
CA ALA A 65 7.34 -4.61 4.57
C ALA A 65 8.53 -4.97 5.48
N ALA A 66 8.48 -4.60 6.76
CA ALA A 66 9.48 -4.99 7.74
C ALA A 66 9.51 -6.51 7.98
N GLY A 67 8.34 -7.15 8.07
CA GLY A 67 8.24 -8.62 8.18
C GLY A 67 8.72 -9.37 6.93
N ALA A 68 8.43 -8.85 5.74
CA ALA A 68 8.87 -9.45 4.47
C ALA A 68 10.40 -9.38 4.29
N ALA A 69 11.03 -8.27 4.69
CA ALA A 69 12.48 -8.11 4.63
C ALA A 69 13.22 -9.08 5.58
N GLN A 70 12.65 -9.35 6.76
CA GLN A 70 13.22 -10.32 7.72
C GLN A 70 13.17 -11.75 7.18
N ASN A 71 12.03 -12.15 6.60
CA ASN A 71 11.87 -13.47 5.97
C ASN A 71 12.81 -13.68 4.77
N GLN A 72 13.03 -12.66 3.94
CA GLN A 72 13.98 -12.75 2.83
C GLN A 72 15.43 -12.88 3.31
N ALA A 73 15.82 -12.18 4.38
CA ALA A 73 17.16 -12.29 4.96
C ALA A 73 17.44 -13.69 5.55
N GLU A 74 16.45 -14.32 6.20
CA GLU A 74 16.58 -15.70 6.69
C GLU A 74 16.61 -16.74 5.56
N THR A 75 15.76 -16.56 4.55
CA THR A 75 15.72 -17.45 3.38
C THR A 75 17.03 -17.39 2.58
N ALA A 76 17.60 -16.19 2.40
CA ALA A 76 18.90 -16.02 1.75
C ALA A 76 20.04 -16.69 2.53
N ARG A 77 20.02 -16.62 3.88
CA ARG A 77 21.01 -17.31 4.72
C ARG A 77 20.90 -18.84 4.64
N GLN A 78 19.68 -19.38 4.56
CA GLN A 78 19.48 -20.82 4.36
C GLN A 78 19.94 -21.27 2.96
N ALA A 79 19.61 -20.52 1.90
CA ALA A 79 20.05 -20.83 0.55
C ALA A 79 21.58 -20.85 0.41
N LEU A 80 22.28 -19.91 1.08
CA LEU A 80 23.74 -19.88 1.15
C LEU A 80 24.33 -21.06 1.93
N ARG A 81 23.68 -21.51 3.01
CA ARG A 81 24.12 -22.71 3.75
C ARG A 81 23.97 -23.97 2.91
N ILE A 82 22.84 -24.15 2.23
CA ILE A 82 22.58 -25.31 1.38
C ILE A 82 23.57 -25.33 0.20
N SER A 83 23.80 -24.19 -0.45
CA SER A 83 24.77 -24.09 -1.55
C SER A 83 26.21 -24.41 -1.10
N LYS A 84 26.61 -24.03 0.12
CA LYS A 84 27.92 -24.41 0.68
C LYS A 84 28.08 -25.92 0.85
N TRP A 85 27.05 -26.61 1.35
CA TRP A 85 27.08 -28.06 1.47
C TRP A 85 27.08 -28.76 0.11
N ALA A 86 26.27 -28.27 -0.84
CA ALA A 86 26.24 -28.80 -2.20
C ALA A 86 27.59 -28.66 -2.91
N LEU A 87 28.27 -27.52 -2.76
CA LEU A 87 29.61 -27.32 -3.30
C LEU A 87 30.64 -28.26 -2.64
N GLY A 88 30.57 -28.45 -1.32
CA GLY A 88 31.43 -29.38 -0.61
C GLY A 88 31.29 -30.83 -1.09
N ILE A 89 30.04 -31.29 -1.31
CA ILE A 89 29.76 -32.62 -1.85
C ILE A 89 30.26 -32.75 -3.30
N ALA A 90 30.05 -31.73 -4.14
CA ALA A 90 30.52 -31.74 -5.52
C ALA A 90 32.05 -31.80 -5.64
N ILE A 91 32.77 -31.13 -4.74
CA ILE A 91 34.24 -31.21 -4.69
C ILE A 91 34.67 -32.60 -4.26
N VAL A 92 34.12 -33.15 -3.17
CA VAL A 92 34.46 -34.49 -2.68
C VAL A 92 34.15 -35.58 -3.70
N SER A 93 33.02 -35.49 -4.42
CA SER A 93 32.67 -36.45 -5.47
C SER A 93 33.60 -36.35 -6.68
N ALA A 94 34.02 -35.16 -7.08
CA ALA A 94 35.03 -34.97 -8.13
C ALA A 94 36.37 -35.63 -7.76
N PHE A 95 36.82 -35.48 -6.50
CA PHE A 95 38.03 -36.14 -6.01
C PHE A 95 37.90 -37.67 -5.95
N SER A 96 36.76 -38.20 -5.49
CA SER A 96 36.49 -39.65 -5.48
C SER A 96 36.42 -40.25 -6.89
N ALA A 97 35.86 -39.52 -7.85
CA ALA A 97 35.80 -39.95 -9.25
C ALA A 97 37.21 -40.04 -9.87
N VAL A 98 38.10 -39.09 -9.55
CA VAL A 98 39.50 -39.12 -10.01
C VAL A 98 40.29 -40.25 -9.32
N ALA A 99 40.09 -40.47 -8.02
CA ALA A 99 40.74 -41.56 -7.28
C ALA A 99 40.30 -42.94 -7.78
N GLY A 100 39.02 -43.11 -8.11
CA GLY A 100 38.48 -44.34 -8.71
C GLY A 100 38.97 -44.63 -10.13
N LEU A 101 39.45 -43.61 -10.86
CA LEU A 101 39.99 -43.76 -12.21
C LEU A 101 41.48 -44.13 -12.23
N VAL A 102 42.23 -43.77 -11.19
CA VAL A 102 43.67 -44.03 -11.05
C VAL A 102 43.95 -45.37 -10.35
N GLY A 103 43.00 -45.91 -9.58
CA GLY A 103 43.14 -47.18 -8.85
C GLY A 103 42.81 -48.46 -9.64
N LYS A 104 42.67 -48.40 -10.96
CA LYS A 104 42.36 -49.56 -11.83
C LYS A 104 43.50 -49.86 -12.79
#